data_AF-A0A2N0Z961-F1
#
_entry.id   AF-A0A2N0Z961-F1
#
_cell.length_a   1.000
_cell.length_b   1.000
_cell.length_c   1.000
_cell.angle_alpha   90.00
_cell.angle_beta   90.00
_cell.angle_gamma   90.00
#
_symmetry.space_group_name_H-M   'P 1'
#
loop_
_entity.id
_entity.type
_entity.pdbx_description
1 polymer ?
#
loop_
_entity_poly.entity_id
_entity_poly.type
_entity_poly.pdbx_seq_one_letter_code
_entity_poly.pdbx_strand_id
1 'polypeptide(L)'
;MGQKALMKDLVENYDLNTAPAINVPKVGHTRRGPKGIVSRNTEGIDSPRQLLARDIKELRRVYDDIPNSALKELIELNKKMYPEMRK
;
A
#
# COMPACT_ATOMS: atom_id res chain seq x y z
N MET A 1 11.67 -1.94 0.02
CA MET A 1 12.06 -2.15 -1.39
C MET A 1 11.36 -3.36 -2.04
N GLY A 2 10.69 -4.28 -1.31
CA GLY A 2 9.94 -5.40 -1.92
C GLY A 2 8.60 -5.05 -2.57
N GLN A 3 7.79 -4.18 -1.95
CA GLN A 3 6.46 -3.78 -2.47
C GLN A 3 6.50 -3.15 -3.88
N LYS A 4 7.58 -2.44 -4.20
CA LYS A 4 7.78 -1.80 -5.51
C LYS A 4 8.13 -2.80 -6.61
N ALA A 5 8.77 -3.92 -6.27
CA ALA A 5 9.20 -4.96 -7.22
C ALA A 5 7.97 -5.78 -7.67
N LEU A 6 7.37 -6.56 -6.75
CA LEU A 6 6.00 -6.26 -6.32
C LEU A 6 5.00 -5.83 -7.42
N MET A 7 4.68 -4.55 -7.34
CA MET A 7 3.82 -3.82 -8.25
C MET A 7 4.28 -3.82 -9.71
N LYS A 8 5.59 -3.81 -10.01
CA LYS A 8 6.08 -3.88 -11.39
C LYS A 8 5.75 -5.21 -12.05
N ASP A 9 5.81 -6.29 -11.28
CA ASP A 9 5.55 -7.64 -11.81
C ASP A 9 4.05 -7.88 -12.00
N LEU A 10 3.20 -7.26 -11.17
CA LEU A 10 1.76 -7.47 -11.17
C LEU A 10 0.97 -6.45 -12.01
N VAL A 11 1.57 -5.31 -12.38
CA VAL A 11 0.92 -4.22 -13.12
C VAL A 11 1.82 -3.75 -14.26
N GLU A 12 1.36 -3.97 -15.49
CA GLU A 12 2.14 -3.76 -16.72
C GLU A 12 2.66 -2.31 -16.88
N ASN A 13 1.83 -1.33 -16.52
CA ASN A 13 2.15 0.10 -16.67
C ASN A 13 2.53 0.78 -15.34
N TYR A 14 3.15 0.05 -14.42
CA TYR A 14 3.54 0.62 -13.12
C TYR A 14 4.77 1.54 -13.24
N ASP A 15 4.54 2.84 -13.06
CA ASP A 15 5.60 3.82 -12.79
C ASP A 15 5.56 4.26 -11.31
N LEU A 16 6.69 4.07 -10.64
CA LEU A 16 6.88 4.46 -9.24
C LEU A 16 6.73 5.97 -9.02
N ASN A 17 7.09 6.80 -9.99
CA ASN A 17 7.10 8.25 -9.85
C ASN A 17 5.68 8.84 -9.92
N THR A 18 4.74 8.12 -10.54
CA THR A 18 3.35 8.54 -10.69
C THR A 18 2.38 7.72 -9.84
N ALA A 19 2.85 6.64 -9.22
CA ALA A 19 2.03 5.75 -8.41
C ALA A 19 1.39 6.51 -7.23
N PRO A 20 0.11 6.23 -6.88
CA PRO A 20 -0.52 6.86 -5.74
C PRO A 20 0.20 6.48 -4.43
N ALA A 21 0.45 7.47 -3.58
CA ALA A 21 1.14 7.30 -2.31
C ALA A 21 0.46 8.13 -1.21
N ILE A 22 0.63 7.69 0.04
CA ILE A 22 0.19 8.42 1.23
C ILE A 22 1.41 8.77 2.08
N ASN A 23 1.45 10.00 2.58
CA ASN A 23 2.51 10.43 3.48
C ASN A 23 2.22 9.92 4.89
N VAL A 24 3.20 9.27 5.51
CA VAL A 24 3.07 8.66 6.85
C VAL A 24 4.31 8.94 7.70
N PRO A 25 4.17 8.97 9.04
CA PRO A 25 5.31 9.13 9.94
C PRO A 25 6.40 8.07 9.73
N LYS A 26 7.65 8.45 9.98
CA LYS A 26 8.80 7.54 9.89
C LYS A 26 8.71 6.37 10.88
N VAL A 27 8.12 6.63 12.05
CA VAL A 27 7.80 5.63 13.08
C VAL A 27 6.58 4.84 12.60
N GLY A 28 6.70 3.52 12.50
CA GLY A 28 5.72 2.66 11.82
C GLY A 28 6.09 2.32 10.38
N HIS A 29 6.82 3.19 9.67
CA HIS A 29 7.23 2.94 8.28
C HIS A 29 8.63 2.32 8.18
N THR A 30 9.63 3.03 8.71
CA THR A 30 11.03 2.58 8.68
C THR A 30 11.58 2.27 10.06
N ARG A 31 11.05 2.92 11.11
CA ARG A 31 11.43 2.68 12.50
C ARG A 31 10.30 1.96 13.23
N ARG A 32 10.64 0.96 14.06
CA ARG A 32 9.66 0.23 14.85
C ARG A 32 9.00 1.16 15.87
N GLY A 33 7.68 1.27 15.79
CA GLY A 33 6.85 1.98 16.77
C GLY A 33 6.18 1.02 17.77
N PRO A 34 5.31 1.53 18.66
CA PRO A 34 4.60 0.73 19.65
C PRO A 34 3.72 -0.35 19.00
N LYS A 35 3.14 -0.08 17.82
CA LYS A 35 2.36 -1.03 17.01
C LYS A 35 3.21 -1.76 15.96
N GLY A 36 4.54 -1.72 16.08
CA GLY A 36 5.47 -2.35 15.15
C GLY A 36 5.78 -1.50 13.91
N ILE A 37 5.99 -2.16 12.77
CA ILE A 37 6.12 -1.53 11.46
C ILE A 37 5.11 -2.14 10.48
N VAL A 38 4.83 -1.42 9.39
CA VAL A 38 4.08 -1.98 8.26
C VAL A 38 4.83 -3.18 7.68
N SER A 39 4.09 -4.24 7.38
CA SER A 39 4.66 -5.44 6.77
C SER A 39 5.37 -5.12 5.46
N ARG A 40 6.51 -5.78 5.24
CA ARG A 40 7.24 -5.76 3.97
C ARG A 40 7.16 -7.10 3.24
N ASN A 41 6.50 -8.09 3.85
CA ASN A 41 6.38 -9.42 3.28
C ASN A 41 5.49 -9.39 2.03
N THR A 42 5.95 -10.06 0.99
CA THR A 42 5.28 -10.19 -0.30
C THR A 42 4.87 -11.63 -0.59
N GLU A 43 5.22 -12.59 0.27
CA GLU A 43 4.80 -13.98 0.13
C GLU A 43 3.27 -14.11 0.18
N GLY A 44 2.71 -14.92 -0.72
CA GLY A 44 1.27 -15.17 -0.82
C GLY A 44 0.45 -13.98 -1.35
N ILE A 45 1.09 -13.02 -2.01
CA ILE A 45 0.43 -11.93 -2.73
C ILE A 45 0.53 -12.19 -4.22
N ASP A 46 -0.60 -12.59 -4.81
CA ASP A 46 -0.68 -13.02 -6.21
C ASP A 46 -1.38 -11.96 -7.09
N SER A 47 -1.88 -10.87 -6.49
CA SER A 47 -2.59 -9.82 -7.22
C SER A 47 -2.34 -8.41 -6.64
N PRO A 48 -2.39 -7.36 -7.50
CA PRO A 48 -2.27 -5.96 -7.06
C PRO A 48 -3.30 -5.59 -5.99
N ARG A 49 -4.50 -6.16 -6.08
CA ARG A 49 -5.58 -5.94 -5.11
C ARG A 49 -5.26 -6.52 -3.74
N GLN A 50 -4.72 -7.73 -3.67
CA GLN A 50 -4.30 -8.33 -2.40
C GLN A 50 -3.21 -7.49 -1.75
N LEU A 51 -2.25 -6.98 -2.54
CA LEU A 51 -1.21 -6.07 -2.06
C LEU A 51 -1.84 -4.81 -1.44
N LEU A 52 -2.71 -4.13 -2.20
CA LEU A 52 -3.39 -2.92 -1.74
C LEU A 52 -4.22 -3.18 -0.47
N ALA A 53 -4.98 -4.27 -0.42
CA ALA A 53 -5.79 -4.62 0.74
C ALA A 53 -4.94 -4.86 1.99
N ARG A 54 -3.81 -5.57 1.83
CA ARG A 54 -2.83 -5.78 2.90
C ARG A 54 -2.27 -4.45 3.38
N ASP A 55 -1.87 -3.57 2.47
CA ASP A 55 -1.28 -2.28 2.81
C ASP A 55 -2.27 -1.40 3.58
N ILE A 56 -3.53 -1.32 3.15
CA ILE A 56 -4.57 -0.58 3.86
C ILE A 56 -4.81 -1.15 5.26
N LYS A 57 -4.84 -2.49 5.41
CA LYS A 57 -4.98 -3.14 6.71
C LYS A 57 -3.81 -2.81 7.64
N GLU A 58 -2.59 -2.86 7.12
CA GLU A 58 -1.38 -2.53 7.87
C GLU A 58 -1.30 -1.06 8.24
N LEU A 59 -1.71 -0.15 7.35
CA LEU A 59 -1.80 1.28 7.64
C LEU A 59 -2.76 1.55 8.81
N ARG A 60 -3.95 0.94 8.81
CA ARG A 60 -4.91 1.04 9.94
C ARG A 60 -4.37 0.46 11.25
N ARG A 61 -3.57 -0.60 11.15
CA ARG A 61 -3.01 -1.29 12.33
C ARG A 61 -1.89 -0.47 12.96
N VAL A 62 -1.03 0.11 12.14
CA VAL A 62 0.20 0.79 12.58
C VAL A 62 -0.07 2.25 12.94
N TYR A 63 -0.93 2.92 12.19
CA TYR A 63 -1.27 4.34 12.37
C TYR A 63 -2.75 4.48 12.74
N ASP A 64 -3.02 4.99 13.94
CA ASP A 64 -4.37 5.27 14.44
C ASP A 64 -4.91 6.64 14.04
N ASP A 65 -4.04 7.53 13.60
CA ASP A 65 -4.33 8.91 13.23
C ASP A 65 -4.66 9.11 11.74
N ILE A 66 -4.51 8.08 10.90
CA ILE A 66 -4.87 8.19 9.48
C ILE A 66 -6.39 8.19 9.33
N PRO A 67 -6.99 9.27 8.78
CA PRO A 67 -8.42 9.34 8.60
C PRO A 67 -8.89 8.32 7.55
N ASN A 68 -10.07 7.74 7.81
CA ASN A 68 -10.70 6.78 6.90
C ASN A 68 -10.92 7.33 5.48
N SER A 69 -11.12 8.65 5.35
CA SER A 69 -11.26 9.32 4.05
C SER A 69 -9.99 9.23 3.21
N ALA A 70 -8.81 9.46 3.81
CA ALA A 70 -7.53 9.37 3.09
C ALA A 70 -7.25 7.94 2.60
N LEU A 71 -7.58 6.92 3.41
CA LEU A 71 -7.47 5.53 2.99
C LEU A 71 -8.43 5.19 1.83
N LYS A 72 -9.65 5.73 1.85
CA LYS A 72 -10.61 5.56 0.75
C LYS A 72 -10.10 6.24 -0.52
N GLU A 73 -9.59 7.46 -0.41
CA GLU A 73 -9.02 8.19 -1.53
C GLU A 73 -7.85 7.42 -2.15
N LEU A 74 -6.93 6.89 -1.33
CA LEU A 74 -5.83 6.06 -1.81
C LEU A 74 -6.32 4.82 -2.58
N ILE A 75 -7.36 4.15 -2.10
CA ILE A 75 -7.97 3.00 -2.78
C ILE A 75 -8.56 3.41 -4.12
N GLU A 76 -9.31 4.50 -4.16
CA GLU A 76 -9.99 4.95 -5.38
C GLU A 76 -8.98 5.46 -6.43
N LEU A 77 -7.92 6.16 -6.03
CA LEU A 77 -6.82 6.54 -6.92
C LEU A 77 -6.14 5.31 -7.53
N ASN A 78 -5.85 4.30 -6.70
CA ASN A 78 -5.25 3.05 -7.15
C ASN A 78 -6.16 2.30 -8.14
N LYS A 79 -7.45 2.16 -7.86
CA LYS A 79 -8.42 1.54 -8.79
C LYS A 79 -8.61 2.36 -10.07
N LYS A 80 -8.49 3.68 -10.00
CA LYS A 80 -8.59 4.57 -11.18
C LYS A 80 -7.38 4.38 -12.08
N MET A 81 -6.18 4.31 -11.50
CA MET A 81 -4.92 4.21 -12.23
C MET A 81 -4.63 2.79 -12.73
N TYR A 82 -4.98 1.78 -11.94
CA TYR A 82 -4.69 0.36 -12.20
C TYR A 82 -5.99 -0.45 -12.22
N PRO A 83 -6.58 -0.68 -13.41
CA PRO A 83 -7.81 -1.46 -13.57
C PRO A 83 -7.71 -2.90 -13.01
N GLU A 84 -6.51 -3.46 -12.95
CA GLU A 84 -6.19 -4.78 -12.38
C GLU A 84 -6.57 -4.87 -10.89
N MET A 85 -6.60 -3.74 -10.18
CA MET A 85 -7.00 -3.69 -8.77
C MET A 85 -8.52 -3.76 -8.54
N ARG A 86 -9.32 -3.69 -9.61
CA ARG A 86 -10.79 -3.80 -9.53
C ARG A 86 -11.28 -5.25 -9.61
N LYS A 87 -10.48 -6.12 -10.22
CA LYS A 87 -10.74 -7.56 -10.32
C LYS A 87 -10.51 -8.23 -8.97
#